data_AF-A0A351E7Y1-F1
#
_entry.id   AF-A0A351E7Y1-F1
#
_cell.length_a   1.000
_cell.length_b   1.000
_cell.length_c   1.000
_cell.angle_alpha   90.00
_cell.angle_beta   90.00
_cell.angle_gamma   90.00
#
_symmetry.space_group_name_H-M   'P 1'
#
loop_
_entity.id
_entity.type
_entity.pdbx_description
1 polymer ?
#
loop_
_entity_poly.entity_id
_entity_poly.type
_entity_poly.pdbx_seq_one_letter_code
_entity_poly.pdbx_strand_id
1 'polypeptide(L)' 'MCQRNCPAGAITVDLRERTWRIDLASCVNCDTCITNCPRKCLSLGSYEGNPAEVTLRVPRPKVGKAPAQKGAPDA' A
#
# COMPACT_ATOMS: atom_id res chain seq x y z
N MET A 1 -2.38 8.00 1.16
CA MET A 1 -2.17 7.74 2.60
C MET A 1 -0.95 6.87 2.86
N CYS A 2 -0.70 5.81 2.08
CA CYS A 2 0.44 4.90 2.29
C CYS A 2 1.80 5.57 2.54
N GLN A 3 2.21 6.55 1.71
CA GLN A 3 3.47 7.31 1.88
C GLN A 3 3.52 8.12 3.18
N ARG A 4 2.40 8.75 3.57
CA ARG A 4 2.34 9.57 4.79
C ARG A 4 2.29 8.75 6.07
N ASN A 5 1.75 7.53 6.01
CA ASN A 5 1.58 6.68 7.18
C ASN A 5 2.75 5.73 7.40
N CYS A 6 3.77 5.72 6.53
CA CYS A 6 4.93 4.86 6.70
C CYS A 6 5.85 5.46 7.76
N PRO A 7 6.05 4.81 8.92
CA PRO A 7 6.89 5.36 9.99
C PRO A 7 8.37 5.46 9.60
N ALA A 8 8.82 4.59 8.69
CA ALA A 8 10.19 4.58 8.19
C ALA A 8 10.38 5.44 6.93
N GLY A 9 9.31 6.03 6.37
CA GLY A 9 9.39 6.77 5.10
C GLY A 9 9.77 5.91 3.89
N ALA A 10 9.70 4.58 3.99
CA ALA A 10 10.22 3.63 2.99
C ALA A 10 9.41 3.53 1.69
N ILE A 11 8.20 4.11 1.62
CA ILE A 11 7.31 3.99 0.46
C ILE A 11 7.07 5.34 -0.21
N THR A 12 7.34 5.39 -1.52
CA THR A 12 7.08 6.55 -2.38
C THR A 12 5.93 6.25 -3.33
N VAL A 13 5.01 7.19 -3.50
CA VAL A 13 3.84 7.04 -4.39
C VAL A 13 3.84 8.10 -5.48
N ASP A 14 3.96 7.66 -6.72
CA ASP A 14 3.68 8.48 -7.88
C ASP A 14 2.23 8.27 -8.31
N LEU A 15 1.39 9.30 -8.12
CA LEU A 15 -0.02 9.25 -8.48
C LEU A 15 -0.27 9.47 -9.99
N ARG A 16 0.65 10.13 -10.71
CA ARG A 16 0.55 10.32 -12.16
C ARG A 16 0.82 9.00 -12.87
N GLU A 17 1.93 8.36 -12.52
CA GLU A 17 2.31 7.05 -13.06
C GLU A 17 1.55 5.89 -12.41
N ARG A 18 0.95 6.14 -11.25
CA ARG A 18 0.19 5.15 -10.47
C ARG A 18 1.10 4.01 -10.04
N THR A 19 2.25 4.42 -9.51
CA THR A 19 3.39 3.59 -9.18
C THR A 19 3.72 3.76 -7.70
N TRP A 20 3.89 2.64 -7.00
CA TRP A 20 4.37 2.60 -5.63
C TRP A 20 5.78 2.01 -5.65
N ARG A 21 6.75 2.73 -5.09
CA ARG A 21 8.13 2.26 -4.94
C ARG A 21 8.41 2.05 -3.46
N ILE A 22 8.98 0.90 -3.11
CA ILE A 22 9.34 0.57 -1.72
C ILE A 22 10.85 0.40 -1.67
N ASP A 23 11.49 1.15 -0.77
CA ASP A 23 12.88 0.92 -0.40
C ASP A 23 12.92 -0.18 0.67
N LEU A 24 13.38 -1.37 0.27
CA LEU A 24 13.48 -2.52 1.18
C LEU A 24 14.54 -2.34 2.25
N ALA A 25 15.55 -1.49 2.04
CA ALA A 25 16.56 -1.22 3.06
C ALA A 25 15.99 -0.42 4.22
N SER A 26 15.06 0.50 3.93
CA SER A 26 14.38 1.31 4.94
C SER A 26 13.09 0.66 5.47
N CYS A 27 12.52 -0.31 4.77
CA CYS A 27 11.26 -0.95 5.16
C CYS A 27 11.44 -1.87 6.37
N VAL A 28 10.80 -1.52 7.50
CA VAL A 28 10.84 -2.31 8.74
C VAL A 28 9.74 -3.36 8.86
N ASN A 29 9.01 -3.65 7.77
CA ASN A 29 7.93 -4.65 7.73
C ASN A 29 6.89 -4.47 8.85
N CYS A 30 6.37 -3.24 8.97
CA CYS A 30 5.34 -2.85 9.96
C CYS A 30 3.91 -2.81 9.43
N ASP A 31 3.72 -3.13 8.14
CA ASP A 31 2.43 -3.38 7.49
C ASP A 31 1.46 -2.17 7.45
N THR A 32 1.84 -1.03 8.01
CA THR A 32 0.97 0.14 8.19
C THR A 32 0.47 0.69 6.86
N CYS A 33 1.32 0.67 5.82
CA CYS A 33 0.96 1.10 4.47
C CYS A 33 -0.09 0.18 3.81
N ILE A 34 -0.16 -1.08 4.22
CA ILE A 34 -1.11 -2.10 3.72
C ILE A 34 -2.44 -1.97 4.45
N THR A 35 -2.42 -2.00 5.78
CA THR A 35 -3.62 -1.94 6.63
C THR A 35 -4.41 -0.65 6.39
N ASN A 36 -3.71 0.47 6.23
CA ASN A 36 -4.34 1.78 6.00
C ASN A 36 -4.60 2.10 4.52
N CYS A 37 -4.34 1.17 3.60
CA CYS A 37 -4.60 1.42 2.19
C CYS A 37 -6.11 1.32 1.90
N PRO A 38 -6.82 2.41 1.59
CA PRO A 38 -8.26 2.35 1.30
C PRO A 38 -8.58 1.55 0.04
N ARG A 39 -7.57 1.38 -0.82
CA ARG A 39 -7.66 0.62 -2.08
C ARG A 39 -7.34 -0.86 -1.89
N LYS A 40 -6.85 -1.26 -0.70
CA LYS A 40 -6.38 -2.62 -0.37
C LYS A 40 -5.55 -3.26 -1.49
N CYS A 41 -4.64 -2.47 -2.06
CA CYS A 41 -3.88 -2.84 -3.26
C CYS A 41 -2.40 -3.13 -3.00
N LEU A 42 -2.00 -3.18 -1.74
CA LEU A 42 -0.65 -3.52 -1.31
C LEU A 42 -0.72 -4.80 -0.48
N SER A 43 0.32 -5.61 -0.53
CA SER A 43 0.46 -6.86 0.24
C SER A 43 1.92 -7.07 0.61
N LEU A 44 2.17 -7.61 1.80
CA LEU A 44 3.47 -8.19 2.17
C LEU A 44 3.50 -9.61 1.65
N GLY A 45 4.27 -9.82 0.61
CA GLY A 45 4.61 -11.15 0.12
C GLY A 45 6.11 -11.39 0.26
N SER A 46 6.52 -12.64 0.13
CA SER A 46 7.92 -13.00 -0.06
C SER A 46 8.40 -12.33 -1.35
N TYR A 47 9.41 -11.48 -1.23
CA TYR A 47 9.98 -10.80 -2.39
C TYR A 47 10.98 -11.74 -3.09
N GLU A 48 10.55 -12.39 -4.16
CA GLU A 48 11.39 -13.27 -5.00
C GLU A 48 12.20 -12.51 -6.07
N GLY A 49 12.20 -11.17 -6.05
CA GLY A 49 12.84 -10.31 -7.07
C GLY A 49 14.15 -9.65 -6.64
N ASN A 50 14.65 -8.70 -7.45
CA ASN A 50 15.83 -7.88 -7.14
C ASN A 50 15.50 -6.74 -6.16
N PRO A 51 16.05 -6.71 -4.93
CA PRO A 51 15.57 -5.82 -3.86
C PRO A 51 15.72 -4.32 -4.18
N ALA A 52 16.55 -3.97 -5.16
CA ALA A 52 16.78 -2.59 -5.57
C ALA A 52 15.65 -1.98 -6.42
N GLU A 53 14.66 -2.76 -6.89
CA GLU A 53 13.71 -2.27 -7.92
C GLU A 53 12.23 -2.61 -7.66
N VAL A 54 11.80 -2.64 -6.39
CA VAL A 54 10.39 -2.95 -6.05
C VAL A 54 9.46 -1.82 -6.49
N THR A 55 8.94 -1.96 -7.71
CA THR A 55 8.01 -1.02 -8.32
C THR A 55 6.66 -1.69 -8.55
N LEU A 56 5.71 -1.44 -7.66
CA LEU A 56 4.33 -1.92 -7.77
C LEU A 56 3.53 -0.98 -8.68
N ARG A 57 3.17 -1.46 -9.87
CA ARG A 57 2.12 -0.86 -10.69
C ARG A 57 0.80 -1.49 -10.27
N VAL A 58 -0.10 -0.69 -9.70
CA VAL A 58 -1.42 -1.19 -9.30
C VAL A 58 -2.37 -1.07 -10.49
N PRO A 59 -2.74 -2.18 -11.17
CA PRO A 59 -3.79 -2.12 -12.19
C PRO A 59 -5.08 -1.60 -11.54
N ARG A 60 -5.92 -0.87 -12.27
CA ARG A 60 -7.24 -0.47 -11.74
C ARG A 60 -7.99 -1.75 -11.35
N PRO A 61 -8.37 -1.96 -10.08
CA PRO A 61 -9.43 -2.90 -9.78
C PRO A 61 -10.64 -2.42 -10.59
N LYS A 62 -11.25 -3.29 -11.39
CA LYS A 62 -12.60 -3.04 -11.89
C LYS A 62 -13.48 -3.05 -10.65
N VAL A 63 -13.79 -1.87 -10.11
CA VAL A 63 -14.63 -1.72 -8.92
C VAL A 63 -16.03 -2.22 -9.30
N GLY A 64 -16.29 -3.51 -9.05
CA GLY A 64 -17.61 -3.93 -8.62
C GLY A 64 -17.89 -3.24 -7.29
N LYS A 65 -19.07 -2.63 -7.18
CA LYS A 65 -19.52 -1.74 -6.10
C LYS A 65 -18.92 -2.07 -4.72
N ALA A 66 -18.29 -1.08 -4.11
CA ALA A 66 -17.93 -1.14 -2.68
C ALA A 66 -19.20 -1.36 -1.83
N PRO A 67 -19.20 -2.24 -0.82
CA PRO A 67 -20.16 -2.13 0.26
C PRO A 67 -19.74 -0.96 1.15
N ALA A 68 -20.70 -0.07 1.39
CA ALA A 68 -20.61 1.01 2.34
C ALA A 68 -20.20 0.48 3.73
N GLN A 69 -19.11 1.03 4.24
CA GLN A 69 -18.76 1.16 5.64
C GLN A 69 -20.02 1.42 6.50
N LYS A 70 -20.46 0.39 7.25
CA LYS A 70 -21.47 0.52 8.33
C LYS A 70 -20.74 0.97 9.59
N GLY A 71 -21.30 2.00 10.23
CA GLY A 71 -20.77 2.67 11.40
C GLY A 71 -20.63 1.77 12.63
N ALA A 72 -19.94 2.33 13.61
CA ALA A 72 -19.70 1.81 14.95
C ALA A 72 -20.98 1.34 15.66
N PRO A 73 -20.91 0.32 16.53
CA PRO A 73 -21.85 0.16 17.61
C PRO A 73 -21.37 0.93 18.87
N ASP A 74 -22.23 1.85 19.27
CA ASP A 74 -22.57 2.40 20.60
C ASP A 74 -21.91 1.78 21.85
N ALA A 75 -21.39 2.67 22.72
CA ALA A 75 -21.32 2.51 24.17
C ALA A 75 -21.39 3.89 24.84
#